data_AF-A8CVX2-F1
#
_entry.id   AF-A8CVX2-F1
#
_cell.length_a   1.000
_cell.length_b   1.000
_cell.length_c   1.000
_cell.angle_alpha   90.00
_cell.angle_beta   90.00
_cell.angle_gamma   90.00
#
_symmetry.space_group_name_H-M   'P 1'
#
loop_
_entity.id
_entity.type
_entity.pdbx_description
1 polymer ?
#
loop_
_entity_poly.entity_id
_entity_poly.type
_entity_poly.pdbx_seq_one_letter_code
_entity_poly.pdbx_strand_id
1 'polypeptide(L)'
;PRIQIVIDCVHAVRIGFGSSGLDGSGRYVEADLPGVTVASLYLPSGEVGTERQDEKMRFMSEFLPYLKELRARSAADGREVVVCGDWNIAHHEADLKNWKSNRKNSGFLPEEREWLGRVFSEAEYVDVVRDLHPDQEGPYTWWS
;
A
#
# COMPACT_ATOMS: atom_id res chain seq x y z
N PRO A 1 -19.38 29.08 -13.10
CA PRO A 1 -18.36 29.11 -12.03
C PRO A 1 -17.37 27.95 -12.22
N ARG A 2 -16.15 28.23 -12.69
CA ARG A 2 -15.08 27.22 -12.73
C ARG A 2 -14.53 27.08 -11.31
N ILE A 3 -14.66 25.91 -10.72
CA ILE A 3 -13.95 25.56 -9.49
C ILE A 3 -12.47 25.49 -9.88
N GLN A 4 -11.71 26.54 -9.58
CA GLN A 4 -10.26 26.44 -9.49
C GLN A 4 -9.98 25.72 -8.17
N ILE A 5 -9.52 24.46 -8.24
CA ILE A 5 -8.86 23.83 -7.11
C ILE A 5 -7.49 24.50 -7.04
N VAL A 6 -7.39 25.54 -6.21
CA VAL A 6 -6.11 26.17 -5.88
C VAL A 6 -5.43 25.24 -4.89
N ILE A 7 -4.46 24.44 -5.36
CA ILE A 7 -3.58 23.66 -4.48
C ILE A 7 -2.38 24.54 -4.13
N ASP A 8 -2.61 25.63 -3.40
CA ASP A 8 -1.54 26.53 -2.90
C ASP A 8 -0.82 25.96 -1.65
N CYS A 9 -0.95 24.66 -1.38
CA CYS A 9 -0.48 24.06 -0.12
C CYS A 9 0.23 22.70 -0.29
N VAL A 10 0.71 22.36 -1.49
CA VAL A 10 1.63 21.22 -1.62
C VAL A 10 3.04 21.67 -1.22
N HIS A 11 3.52 21.15 -0.09
CA HIS A 11 4.86 21.47 0.42
C HIS A 11 5.96 20.72 -0.33
N ALA A 12 5.70 19.48 -0.73
CA ALA A 12 6.62 18.66 -1.51
C ALA A 12 5.88 17.54 -2.26
N VAL A 13 6.48 17.06 -3.34
CA VAL A 13 6.05 15.86 -4.07
C VAL A 13 7.27 14.97 -4.26
N ARG A 14 7.08 13.65 -4.08
CA ARG A 14 8.12 12.64 -4.34
C ARG A 14 7.54 11.57 -5.23
N ILE A 15 8.29 11.20 -6.27
CA ILE A 15 7.94 10.13 -7.20
C ILE A 15 8.91 8.99 -6.95
N GLY A 16 8.39 7.78 -6.79
CA GLY A 16 9.18 6.65 -6.31
C GLY A 16 9.47 6.73 -4.81
N PHE A 17 10.14 5.70 -4.32
CA PHE A 17 10.44 5.54 -2.89
C PHE A 17 11.93 5.24 -2.63
N GLY A 18 12.79 5.55 -3.62
CA GLY A 18 14.24 5.39 -3.53
C GLY A 18 14.74 4.02 -3.99
N SER A 19 13.91 3.24 -4.69
CA SER A 19 14.29 1.93 -5.22
C SER A 19 15.01 2.07 -6.57
N SER A 20 16.27 1.62 -6.62
CA SER A 20 17.11 1.67 -7.83
C SER A 20 16.54 0.90 -9.03
N GLY A 21 15.65 -0.08 -8.80
CA GLY A 21 15.07 -0.92 -9.85
C GLY A 21 13.56 -0.73 -10.07
N LEU A 22 12.85 -0.11 -9.12
CA LEU A 22 11.38 -0.05 -9.15
C LEU A 22 10.83 1.35 -9.40
N ASP A 23 11.57 2.42 -9.10
CA ASP A 23 11.06 3.79 -9.22
C ASP A 23 10.69 4.18 -10.67
N GLY A 24 11.35 3.57 -11.66
CA GLY A 24 11.04 3.78 -13.09
C GLY A 24 9.68 3.21 -13.54
N SER A 25 8.99 2.44 -12.70
CA SER A 25 7.73 1.78 -13.06
C SER A 25 6.46 2.59 -12.77
N GLY A 26 6.59 3.78 -12.17
CA GLY A 26 5.44 4.68 -11.91
C GLY A 26 4.46 4.16 -10.85
N ARG A 27 4.94 3.36 -9.90
CA ARG A 27 4.13 2.65 -8.91
C ARG A 27 3.89 3.39 -7.59
N TYR A 28 4.56 4.52 -7.39
CA TYR A 28 4.46 5.26 -6.15
C TYR A 28 4.63 6.76 -6.38
N VAL A 29 3.77 7.55 -5.76
CA VAL A 29 3.89 9.01 -5.63
C VAL A 29 3.31 9.44 -4.30
N GLU A 30 3.93 10.41 -3.65
CA GLU A 30 3.39 11.05 -2.45
C GLU A 30 3.43 12.58 -2.57
N ALA A 31 2.48 13.21 -1.89
CA ALA A 31 2.39 14.65 -1.75
C ALA A 31 2.22 15.03 -0.28
N ASP A 32 3.06 15.96 0.13
CA ASP A 32 3.09 16.56 1.44
C ASP A 32 2.10 17.74 1.48
N LEU A 33 1.06 17.64 2.30
CA LEU A 33 0.03 18.66 2.51
C LEU A 33 0.06 19.17 3.96
N PRO A 34 -0.68 20.24 4.31
CA PRO A 34 -0.80 20.68 5.69
C PRO A 34 -1.44 19.57 6.54
N GLY A 35 -0.70 19.09 7.53
CA GLY A 35 -1.16 18.08 8.49
C GLY A 35 -1.21 16.64 7.97
N VAL A 36 -0.95 16.37 6.68
CA VAL A 36 -1.00 15.01 6.13
C VAL A 36 -0.08 14.82 4.92
N THR A 37 0.53 13.65 4.83
CA THR A 37 1.15 13.13 3.61
C THR A 37 0.19 12.13 2.95
N VAL A 38 -0.17 12.38 1.70
CA VAL A 38 -1.06 11.49 0.92
C VAL A 38 -0.23 10.80 -0.15
N ALA A 39 -0.25 9.46 -0.16
CA ALA A 39 0.42 8.66 -1.16
C ALA A 39 -0.56 7.87 -2.03
N SER A 40 -0.15 7.65 -3.28
CA SER A 40 -0.79 6.74 -4.22
C SER A 40 0.17 5.60 -4.56
N LEU A 41 -0.27 4.37 -4.30
CA LEU A 41 0.48 3.13 -4.50
C LEU A 41 -0.18 2.25 -5.57
N TYR A 42 0.64 1.65 -6.42
CA TYR A 42 0.28 0.49 -7.24
C TYR A 42 1.31 -0.62 -7.05
N LEU A 43 1.10 -1.45 -6.04
CA LEU A 43 1.97 -2.58 -5.72
C LEU A 43 1.91 -3.58 -6.88
N PRO A 44 3.03 -4.15 -7.36
CA PRO A 44 3.00 -5.10 -8.47
C PRO A 44 2.03 -6.27 -8.24
N SER A 45 1.17 -6.55 -9.23
CA SER A 45 0.51 -7.85 -9.30
C SER A 45 1.56 -8.94 -9.57
N GLY A 46 1.45 -10.08 -8.91
CA GLY A 46 2.36 -11.21 -9.10
C GLY A 46 1.70 -12.39 -9.80
N GLU A 47 2.52 -13.34 -10.26
CA GLU A 47 2.08 -14.63 -10.78
C GLU A 47 3.10 -15.69 -10.34
N VAL A 48 2.64 -16.68 -9.57
CA VAL A 48 3.52 -17.65 -8.90
C VAL A 48 4.41 -18.38 -9.92
N GLY A 49 5.71 -18.44 -9.63
CA GLY A 49 6.70 -19.08 -10.51
C GLY A 49 7.16 -18.23 -11.69
N THR A 50 6.87 -16.93 -11.69
CA THR A 50 7.31 -15.99 -12.73
C THR A 50 8.12 -14.83 -12.14
N GLU A 51 8.87 -14.13 -13.00
CA GLU A 51 9.61 -12.91 -12.63
C GLU A 51 8.69 -11.81 -12.05
N ARG A 52 7.39 -11.83 -12.37
CA ARG A 52 6.42 -10.87 -11.80
C ARG A 52 6.22 -11.09 -10.30
N GLN A 53 6.22 -12.35 -9.85
CA GLN A 53 6.19 -12.62 -8.41
C GLN A 53 7.48 -12.16 -7.76
N ASP A 54 8.63 -12.39 -8.38
CA ASP A 54 9.92 -11.94 -7.85
C ASP A 54 10.01 -10.42 -7.74
N GLU A 55 9.48 -9.68 -8.73
CA GLU A 55 9.33 -8.22 -8.66
C GLU A 55 8.42 -7.79 -7.50
N LYS A 56 7.27 -8.46 -7.33
CA LYS A 56 6.36 -8.19 -6.21
C LYS A 56 7.04 -8.41 -4.85
N MET A 57 7.74 -9.54 -4.68
CA MET A 57 8.45 -9.86 -3.43
C MET A 57 9.57 -8.85 -3.14
N ARG A 58 10.34 -8.44 -4.16
CA ARG A 58 11.37 -7.40 -4.04
C ARG A 58 10.76 -6.06 -3.65
N PHE A 59 9.69 -5.64 -4.33
CA PHE A 59 8.95 -4.42 -4.00
C PHE A 59 8.52 -4.42 -2.54
N MET A 60 7.85 -5.47 -2.08
CA MET A 60 7.44 -5.61 -0.68
C MET A 60 8.63 -5.50 0.29
N SER A 61 9.75 -6.15 -0.02
CA SER A 61 10.94 -6.14 0.83
C SER A 61 11.58 -4.75 0.98
N GLU A 62 11.60 -3.95 -0.08
CA GLU A 62 12.16 -2.59 -0.09
C GLU A 62 11.17 -1.56 0.45
N PHE A 63 9.87 -1.80 0.25
CA PHE A 63 8.82 -0.85 0.60
C PHE A 63 8.48 -0.83 2.09
N LEU A 64 8.60 -1.95 2.81
CA LEU A 64 8.32 -1.97 4.27
C LEU A 64 9.27 -1.05 5.07
N PRO A 65 10.61 -1.06 4.88
CA PRO A 65 11.49 -0.07 5.49
C PRO A 65 11.12 1.37 5.12
N TYR A 66 10.73 1.60 3.86
CA TYR A 66 10.30 2.92 3.41
C TYR A 66 9.02 3.39 4.13
N LEU A 67 8.03 2.53 4.33
CA LEU A 67 6.82 2.87 5.09
C LEU A 67 7.16 3.30 6.53
N LYS A 68 8.11 2.63 7.19
CA LYS A 68 8.59 3.02 8.53
C LYS A 68 9.20 4.42 8.51
N GLU A 69 10.06 4.69 7.53
CA GLU A 69 10.68 6.00 7.35
C GLU A 69 9.65 7.09 7.03
N LEU A 70 8.71 6.81 6.12
CA LEU A 70 7.64 7.72 5.72
C LEU A 70 6.78 8.13 6.92
N ARG A 71 6.37 7.16 7.75
CA ARG A 71 5.63 7.45 8.98
C ARG A 71 6.47 8.31 9.93
N ALA A 72 7.72 7.93 10.18
CA ALA A 72 8.59 8.66 11.10
C ALA A 72 8.86 10.10 10.65
N ARG A 73 9.18 10.32 9.37
CA ARG A 73 9.45 11.66 8.82
C ARG A 73 8.19 12.52 8.79
N SER A 74 7.03 11.95 8.46
CA SER A 74 5.78 12.70 8.45
C SER A 74 5.39 13.14 9.86
N ALA A 75 5.52 12.24 10.85
CA ALA A 75 5.26 12.56 12.26
C ALA A 75 6.22 13.64 12.80
N ALA A 76 7.51 13.60 12.42
CA ALA A 76 8.48 14.63 12.81
C ALA A 76 8.10 16.03 12.30
N ASP A 77 7.41 16.10 11.17
CA ASP A 77 6.90 17.34 10.58
C ASP A 77 5.45 17.66 11.01
N GLY A 78 4.89 16.92 11.99
CA GLY A 78 3.54 17.12 12.49
C GLY A 78 2.43 16.69 11.52
N ARG A 79 2.69 15.70 10.67
CA ARG A 79 1.76 15.19 9.66
C ARG A 79 1.41 13.73 9.89
N GLU A 80 0.14 13.40 9.66
CA GLU A 80 -0.33 12.03 9.49
C GLU A 80 0.07 11.47 8.13
N VAL A 81 -0.07 10.16 7.92
CA VAL A 81 0.18 9.51 6.62
C VAL A 81 -1.02 8.67 6.20
N VAL A 82 -1.43 8.83 4.94
CA VAL A 82 -2.36 7.91 4.29
C VAL A 82 -1.77 7.40 2.99
N VAL A 83 -1.73 6.07 2.85
CA VAL A 83 -1.27 5.40 1.63
C VAL A 83 -2.48 4.74 0.97
N CYS A 84 -3.03 5.42 -0.04
CA CYS A 84 -4.11 4.90 -0.85
C CYS A 84 -3.53 4.13 -2.03
N GLY A 85 -4.18 3.05 -2.45
CA GLY A 85 -3.70 2.34 -3.62
C GLY A 85 -4.23 0.93 -3.77
N ASP A 86 -3.78 0.29 -4.83
CA ASP A 86 -3.96 -1.13 -5.03
C ASP A 86 -2.71 -1.86 -4.50
N TRP A 87 -2.92 -2.55 -3.38
CA TRP A 87 -1.89 -3.32 -2.68
C TRP A 87 -1.73 -4.72 -3.27
N ASN A 88 -2.62 -5.17 -4.17
CA ASN A 88 -2.58 -6.49 -4.80
C ASN A 88 -2.47 -7.67 -3.80
N ILE A 89 -2.97 -7.50 -2.56
CA ILE A 89 -2.94 -8.49 -1.48
C ILE A 89 -4.26 -8.40 -0.69
N ALA A 90 -4.92 -9.54 -0.49
CA ALA A 90 -5.99 -9.70 0.50
C ALA A 90 -5.39 -10.26 1.80
N HIS A 91 -5.71 -9.67 2.96
CA HIS A 91 -4.99 -9.95 4.21
C HIS A 91 -5.56 -11.17 4.95
N HIS A 92 -6.86 -11.13 5.25
CA HIS A 92 -7.60 -12.13 6.01
C HIS A 92 -8.52 -12.95 5.10
N GLU A 93 -8.98 -14.08 5.61
CA GLU A 93 -9.94 -14.92 4.89
C GLU A 93 -11.25 -14.19 4.56
N ALA A 94 -11.65 -13.22 5.40
CA ALA A 94 -12.80 -12.35 5.16
C ALA A 94 -12.61 -11.39 3.96
N ASP A 95 -11.37 -11.17 3.50
CA ASP A 95 -11.05 -10.25 2.40
C ASP A 95 -11.13 -10.92 1.02
N LEU A 96 -11.35 -12.24 0.96
CA LEU A 96 -11.37 -12.97 -0.29
C LEU A 96 -12.45 -14.07 -0.29
N LYS A 97 -13.46 -13.91 -1.15
CA LYS A 97 -14.65 -14.79 -1.15
C LYS A 97 -14.32 -16.28 -1.31
N ASN A 98 -13.35 -16.63 -2.18
CA ASN A 98 -12.93 -18.02 -2.42
C ASN A 98 -11.51 -18.26 -1.91
N TRP A 99 -11.22 -17.83 -0.68
CA TRP A 99 -9.88 -17.90 -0.09
C TRP A 99 -9.28 -19.31 -0.09
N LYS A 100 -10.09 -20.36 0.10
CA LYS A 100 -9.62 -21.76 0.19
C LYS A 100 -8.81 -22.20 -1.03
N SER A 101 -9.31 -21.88 -2.22
CA SER A 101 -8.66 -22.24 -3.49
C SER A 101 -7.53 -21.28 -3.87
N ASN A 102 -7.51 -20.07 -3.30
CA ASN A 102 -6.55 -19.02 -3.64
C ASN A 102 -5.33 -18.94 -2.73
N ARG A 103 -5.23 -19.78 -1.68
CA ARG A 103 -4.03 -19.84 -0.78
C ARG A 103 -2.69 -20.08 -1.49
N LYS A 104 -2.72 -20.53 -2.75
CA LYS A 104 -1.54 -20.78 -3.58
C LYS A 104 -1.39 -19.80 -4.74
N ASN A 105 -2.25 -18.78 -4.80
CA ASN A 105 -2.26 -17.77 -5.85
C ASN A 105 -1.68 -16.47 -5.30
N SER A 106 -0.98 -15.74 -6.16
CA SER A 106 -0.54 -14.36 -5.88
C SER A 106 -1.74 -13.50 -5.47
N GLY A 107 -1.52 -12.68 -4.46
CA GLY A 107 -2.54 -11.86 -3.79
C GLY A 107 -3.14 -12.51 -2.55
N PHE A 108 -2.86 -13.79 -2.29
CA PHE A 108 -3.28 -14.46 -1.06
C PHE A 108 -2.27 -15.51 -0.56
N LEU A 109 -1.00 -15.40 -0.96
CA LEU A 109 0.07 -16.26 -0.46
C LEU A 109 0.33 -16.02 1.04
N PRO A 110 0.75 -17.03 1.80
CA PRO A 110 1.11 -16.86 3.21
C PRO A 110 2.10 -15.72 3.45
N GLU A 111 3.14 -15.60 2.62
CA GLU A 111 4.22 -14.62 2.76
C GLU A 111 3.74 -13.20 2.44
N GLU A 112 2.82 -13.04 1.49
CA GLU A 112 2.22 -11.74 1.16
C GLU A 112 1.32 -11.25 2.30
N ARG A 113 0.53 -12.16 2.87
CA ARG A 113 -0.35 -11.87 4.02
C ARG A 113 0.47 -11.55 5.26
N GLU A 114 1.53 -12.30 5.52
CA GLU A 114 2.48 -12.03 6.60
C GLU A 114 3.12 -10.65 6.42
N TRP A 115 3.57 -10.32 5.21
CA TRP A 115 4.15 -9.02 4.92
C TRP A 115 3.18 -7.87 5.21
N LEU A 116 1.91 -8.00 4.81
CA LEU A 116 0.89 -6.99 5.12
C LEU A 116 0.64 -6.90 6.65
N GLY A 117 0.67 -8.02 7.37
CA GLY A 117 0.66 -8.03 8.83
C GLY A 117 1.85 -7.29 9.47
N ARG A 118 3.02 -7.31 8.84
CA ARG A 118 4.21 -6.54 9.27
C ARG A 118 4.09 -5.05 8.97
N VAL A 119 3.37 -4.66 7.92
CA VAL A 119 3.03 -3.24 7.68
C VAL A 119 2.25 -2.68 8.87
N PHE A 120 1.27 -3.43 9.39
CA PHE A 120 0.49 -2.99 10.54
C PHE A 120 1.26 -3.08 11.86
N SER A 121 1.98 -4.18 12.10
CA SER A 121 2.63 -4.42 13.39
C SER A 121 4.00 -3.74 13.56
N GLU A 122 4.80 -3.64 12.48
CA GLU A 122 6.15 -3.07 12.55
C GLU A 122 6.25 -1.65 12.00
N ALA A 123 5.45 -1.31 10.99
CA ALA A 123 5.39 0.05 10.45
C ALA A 123 4.26 0.89 11.09
N GLU A 124 3.47 0.27 11.98
CA GLU A 124 2.44 0.93 12.78
C GLU A 124 1.38 1.66 11.94
N TYR A 125 1.05 1.10 10.78
CA TYR A 125 -0.09 1.52 9.97
C TYR A 125 -1.38 0.86 10.46
N VAL A 126 -2.51 1.47 10.11
CA VAL A 126 -3.85 0.93 10.38
C VAL A 126 -4.55 0.64 9.06
N ASP A 127 -5.19 -0.52 8.97
CA ASP A 127 -6.16 -0.80 7.92
C ASP A 127 -7.49 -0.11 8.27
N VAL A 128 -7.76 1.02 7.60
CA VAL A 128 -8.95 1.84 7.85
C VAL A 128 -10.26 1.05 7.65
N VAL A 129 -10.30 0.14 6.67
CA VAL A 129 -11.53 -0.62 6.39
C VAL A 129 -11.79 -1.64 7.50
N ARG A 130 -10.74 -2.32 7.96
CA ARG A 130 -10.86 -3.32 9.04
C ARG A 130 -11.08 -2.70 10.41
N ASP A 131 -10.55 -1.50 10.65
CA ASP A 131 -10.85 -0.73 11.86
C ASP A 131 -12.33 -0.30 11.92
N LEU A 132 -12.88 0.18 10.81
CA LEU A 132 -14.28 0.63 10.73
C LEU A 132 -15.30 -0.52 10.60
N HIS A 133 -14.90 -1.65 10.01
CA HIS A 133 -15.77 -2.79 9.70
C HIS A 133 -15.12 -4.14 10.06
N PRO A 134 -14.83 -4.40 11.36
CA PRO A 134 -14.04 -5.56 11.78
C PRO A 134 -14.72 -6.91 11.52
N ASP A 135 -16.05 -6.98 11.62
CA ASP A 135 -16.81 -8.24 11.53
C ASP A 135 -17.42 -8.51 10.15
N GLN A 136 -17.09 -7.69 9.14
CA GLN A 136 -17.70 -7.76 7.82
C GLN A 136 -16.86 -8.60 6.84
N GLU A 137 -17.48 -9.56 6.14
CA GLU A 137 -16.89 -10.14 4.93
C GLU A 137 -16.82 -9.08 3.82
N GLY A 138 -15.66 -8.92 3.18
CA GLY A 138 -15.40 -7.76 2.33
C GLY A 138 -15.45 -6.45 3.13
N PRO A 139 -15.65 -5.29 2.48
CA PRO A 139 -15.96 -5.11 1.07
C PRO A 139 -14.84 -5.61 0.14
N TYR A 140 -15.22 -6.21 -0.98
CA TYR A 140 -14.28 -6.60 -2.03
C TYR A 140 -14.09 -5.44 -3.01
N THR A 141 -12.86 -5.27 -3.49
CA THR A 141 -12.47 -4.13 -4.34
C THR A 141 -12.04 -4.53 -5.75
N TRP A 142 -11.99 -5.84 -6.06
CA TRP A 142 -11.51 -6.37 -7.34
C TRP A 142 -12.27 -7.63 -7.79
N TRP A 143 -12.45 -7.79 -9.11
CA TRP A 143 -13.08 -8.93 -9.79
C TRP A 143 -12.35 -9.23 -11.12
N SER A 144 -12.30 -10.51 -11.53
CA SER A 144 -11.68 -10.99 -12.79
C SER A 144 -12.63 -11.01 -13.99
#